data_AF-A0A3D4API1-F1
#
_entry.id   AF-A0A3D4API1-F1
#
_cell.length_a   1.000
_cell.length_b   1.000
_cell.length_c   1.000
_cell.angle_alpha   90.00
_cell.angle_beta   90.00
_cell.angle_gamma   90.00
#
_symmetry.space_group_name_H-M   'P 1'
#
loop_
_entity.id
_entity.type
_entity.pdbx_description
1 polymer ?
#
loop_
_entity_poly.entity_id
_entity_poly.type
_entity_poly.pdbx_seq_one_letter_code
_entity_poly.pdbx_strand_id
1 'polypeptide(L)'
;MLLFILLSCFFGLLLSIFRPFHPNNVHVIASWFGSMAKMLGVKLELKYHPDALKVGPAVYVANHQNSYDLFTIPAMVPKNCVSVGKKSLKWIPFFG
;
A
#
# COMPACT_ATOMS: atom_id res chain seq x y z
N MET A 1 4.91 8.52 -14.19
CA MET A 1 5.09 8.34 -12.73
C MET A 1 4.45 9.48 -11.95
N LEU A 2 4.86 10.74 -12.14
CA LEU A 2 4.30 11.89 -11.41
C LEU A 2 2.77 11.99 -11.49
N LEU A 3 2.20 11.87 -12.69
CA LEU A 3 0.75 11.90 -12.88
C LEU A 3 0.03 10.78 -12.11
N PHE A 4 0.58 9.57 -12.11
CA PHE A 4 0.04 8.46 -11.33
C PHE A 4 0.02 8.78 -9.83
N ILE A 5 1.13 9.32 -9.30
CA ILE A 5 1.22 9.70 -7.89
C ILE A 5 0.14 10.74 -7.56
N LEU A 6 0.03 11.82 -8.34
CA LEU A 6 -0.95 12.87 -8.12
C LEU A 6 -2.40 12.35 -8.17
N LEU A 7 -2.73 11.52 -9.17
CA LEU A 7 -4.06 10.91 -9.27
C LEU A 7 -4.33 9.95 -8.12
N SER A 8 -3.35 9.11 -7.75
CA SER A 8 -3.50 8.17 -6.64
C SER A 8 -3.71 8.88 -5.29
N CYS A 9 -3.02 10.01 -5.06
CA CYS A 9 -3.24 10.84 -3.88
C CYS A 9 -4.64 11.47 -3.90
N PHE A 10 -5.05 12.04 -5.03
CA PHE A 10 -6.37 12.65 -5.16
C PHE A 10 -7.50 11.64 -4.94
N PHE A 11 -7.48 10.51 -5.65
CA PHE A 11 -8.51 9.48 -5.51
C PHE A 11 -8.42 8.74 -4.16
N GLY A 12 -7.22 8.55 -3.61
CA GLY A 12 -7.03 7.98 -2.28
C GLY A 12 -7.59 8.88 -1.17
N LEU A 13 -7.45 10.20 -1.32
CA LEU A 13 -8.06 11.18 -0.43
C LEU A 13 -9.59 11.15 -0.55
N LEU A 14 -10.13 11.18 -1.77
CA LEU A 14 -11.58 11.06 -1.98
C LEU A 14 -12.13 9.77 -1.38
N LEU A 15 -11.47 8.62 -1.61
CA LEU A 15 -11.83 7.34 -1.01
C LEU A 15 -11.86 7.43 0.52
N SER A 16 -10.88 8.08 1.12
CA SER A 16 -10.78 8.23 2.58
C SER A 16 -11.82 9.20 3.15
N ILE A 17 -12.26 10.20 2.38
CA ILE A 17 -13.33 11.13 2.76
C ILE A 17 -14.70 10.44 2.68
N PHE A 18 -14.98 9.72 1.59
CA PHE A 18 -16.27 9.05 1.39
C PHE A 18 -16.40 7.71 2.13
N ARG A 19 -15.28 7.10 2.51
CA ARG A 19 -15.22 5.83 3.24
C ARG A 19 -14.23 5.93 4.41
N PRO A 20 -14.49 6.78 5.41
CA PRO A 20 -13.54 7.07 6.48
C PRO A 20 -13.27 5.84 7.36
N PHE A 21 -12.04 5.72 7.84
CA PHE A 21 -11.56 4.69 8.78
C PHE A 21 -11.78 3.23 8.34
N HIS A 22 -12.04 3.00 7.06
CA HIS A 22 -12.26 1.64 6.59
C HIS A 22 -10.92 0.92 6.35
N PRO A 23 -10.68 -0.23 7.01
CA PRO A 23 -9.37 -0.89 7.01
C PRO A 23 -8.93 -1.35 5.60
N ASN A 24 -9.87 -1.65 4.70
CA ASN A 24 -9.54 -1.98 3.31
C ASN A 24 -9.08 -0.80 2.43
N ASN A 25 -9.15 0.46 2.87
CA ASN A 25 -8.69 1.58 2.04
C ASN A 25 -7.20 1.45 1.72
N VAL A 26 -6.40 0.99 2.69
CA VAL A 26 -4.96 0.73 2.50
C VAL A 26 -4.74 -0.34 1.44
N HIS A 27 -5.48 -1.45 1.47
CA HIS A 27 -5.38 -2.50 0.46
C HIS A 27 -5.75 -1.99 -0.95
N VAL A 28 -6.80 -1.17 -1.07
CA VAL A 28 -7.21 -0.58 -2.36
C VAL A 28 -6.11 0.31 -2.91
N ILE A 29 -5.59 1.25 -2.11
CA ILE A 29 -4.52 2.15 -2.54
C ILE A 29 -3.24 1.36 -2.86
N ALA A 30 -2.88 0.39 -2.01
CA ALA A 30 -1.73 -0.49 -2.23
C ALA A 30 -1.82 -1.25 -3.56
N SER A 31 -3.01 -1.71 -3.95
CA SER A 31 -3.22 -2.39 -5.24
C SER A 31 -2.90 -1.49 -6.44
N TRP A 32 -3.18 -0.19 -6.36
CA TRP A 32 -2.84 0.78 -7.42
C TRP A 32 -1.31 0.89 -7.56
N PHE A 33 -0.61 1.04 -6.45
CA PHE A 33 0.85 1.14 -6.44
C PHE A 33 1.52 -0.18 -6.88
N GLY A 34 1.01 -1.32 -6.43
CA GLY A 34 1.48 -2.64 -6.86
C GLY A 34 1.31 -2.87 -8.37
N SER A 35 0.24 -2.32 -8.96
CA SER A 35 0.01 -2.42 -10.41
C SER A 35 1.07 -1.70 -11.24
N MET A 36 1.72 -0.68 -10.68
CA MET A 36 2.75 0.12 -11.36
C MET A 36 4.09 -0.59 -11.52
N ALA A 37 4.33 -1.71 -10.82
CA ALA A 37 5.53 -2.51 -11.04
C ALA A 37 5.69 -2.90 -12.53
N LYS A 38 4.57 -3.23 -13.21
CA LYS A 38 4.57 -3.55 -14.64
C LYS A 38 5.02 -2.37 -15.50
N MET A 39 4.60 -1.15 -15.18
CA MET A 39 5.01 0.07 -15.90
C MET A 39 6.50 0.39 -15.72
N LEU A 40 7.11 -0.09 -14.62
CA LEU A 40 8.54 0.02 -14.37
C LEU A 40 9.35 -1.10 -15.03
N GLY A 41 8.73 -1.99 -15.81
CA GLY A 41 9.39 -3.15 -16.39
C GLY A 41 9.73 -4.24 -15.36
N VAL A 42 9.15 -4.18 -14.16
CA VAL A 42 9.39 -5.16 -13.09
C VAL A 42 8.29 -6.23 -13.11
N LYS A 43 8.71 -7.48 -13.30
CA LYS A 43 7.83 -8.64 -13.13
C LYS A 43 7.88 -9.10 -11.68
N LEU A 44 6.75 -9.01 -10.98
CA LEU A 44 6.63 -9.48 -9.61
C LEU A 44 6.27 -10.97 -9.57
N GLU A 45 6.99 -11.73 -8.76
CA GLU A 45 6.61 -13.09 -8.35
C GLU A 45 5.96 -13.03 -6.96
N LEU A 46 4.63 -13.18 -6.91
CA LEU A 46 3.89 -13.18 -5.66
C LEU A 46 3.75 -14.62 -5.16
N LYS A 47 4.32 -14.92 -4.01
CA LYS A 47 4.26 -16.24 -3.36
C LYS A 47 3.65 -16.08 -1.97
N TYR A 48 2.62 -16.88 -1.69
CA TYR A 48 1.92 -16.87 -0.42
C TYR A 48 2.09 -18.21 0.26
N HIS A 49 2.39 -18.20 1.55
CA HIS A 49 2.33 -19.42 2.36
C HIS A 49 0.85 -19.81 2.53
N PRO A 50 0.47 -21.10 2.37
CA PRO A 50 -0.92 -21.54 2.54
C PRO A 50 -1.55 -21.09 3.87
N ASP A 51 -0.76 -21.12 4.94
CA ASP A 51 -1.21 -20.73 6.28
C ASP A 51 -1.44 -19.23 6.43
N ALA A 52 -0.84 -18.39 5.57
CA ALA A 52 -1.05 -16.94 5.60
C ALA A 52 -2.51 -16.57 5.29
N LEU A 53 -3.28 -17.45 4.64
CA LEU A 53 -4.70 -17.26 4.37
C LEU A 53 -5.60 -17.47 5.59
N LYS A 54 -5.09 -18.14 6.63
CA LYS A 54 -5.83 -18.50 7.84
C LYS A 54 -5.32 -17.77 9.09
N VAL A 55 -4.32 -16.91 8.93
CA VAL A 55 -3.75 -16.11 10.02
C VAL A 55 -4.78 -15.07 10.49
N GLY A 56 -4.96 -15.00 11.81
CA GLY A 56 -5.74 -13.94 12.48
C GLY A 56 -4.99 -12.59 12.47
N PRO A 57 -5.21 -11.72 13.48
CA PRO A 57 -4.44 -10.48 13.59
C PRO A 57 -2.93 -10.75 13.62
N ALA A 58 -2.18 -10.08 12.74
CA ALA A 58 -0.74 -10.27 12.60
C ALA A 58 -0.03 -8.97 12.23
N VAL A 59 1.27 -8.93 12.50
CA VAL A 59 2.17 -7.85 12.08
C VAL A 59 2.95 -8.32 10.86
N TYR A 60 2.75 -7.64 9.73
CA TYR A 60 3.49 -7.89 8.50
C TYR A 60 4.77 -7.05 8.50
N VAL A 61 5.92 -7.73 8.43
CA VAL A 61 7.24 -7.09 8.41
C VAL A 61 7.89 -7.38 7.06
N ALA A 62 8.36 -6.32 6.41
CA ALA A 62 9.11 -6.41 5.16
C ALA A 62 10.39 -5.59 5.28
N ASN A 63 11.44 -6.02 4.58
CA ASN A 63 12.63 -5.20 4.40
C ASN A 63 12.27 -3.97 3.53
N HIS A 64 12.83 -2.81 3.87
CA HIS A 64 12.79 -1.62 3.02
C HIS A 64 14.19 -1.36 2.48
N GLN A 65 14.45 -1.85 1.27
CA GLN A 65 15.75 -1.85 0.62
C GLN A 65 15.99 -0.59 -0.22
N ASN A 66 14.98 -0.13 -0.97
CA ASN A 66 15.12 1.03 -1.85
C ASN A 66 13.75 1.58 -2.32
N SER A 67 13.78 2.61 -3.18
CA SER A 67 12.56 3.27 -3.66
C SER A 67 11.63 2.40 -4.51
N TYR A 68 12.09 1.28 -5.09
CA TYR A 68 11.22 0.33 -5.80
C TYR A 68 10.22 -0.35 -4.86
N ASP A 69 10.49 -0.39 -3.55
CA ASP A 69 9.60 -0.98 -2.56
C ASP A 69 8.21 -0.34 -2.58
N LEU A 70 8.12 0.93 -2.99
CA LEU A 70 6.87 1.65 -3.20
C LEU A 70 5.96 1.00 -4.26
N PHE A 71 6.51 0.21 -5.18
CA PHE A 71 5.77 -0.42 -6.27
C PHE A 71 5.80 -1.94 -6.22
N THR A 72 6.67 -2.55 -5.42
CA THR A 72 6.76 -4.01 -5.29
C THR A 72 5.97 -4.53 -4.08
N ILE A 73 6.22 -4.01 -2.88
CA ILE A 73 5.63 -4.47 -1.61
C ILE A 73 4.10 -4.29 -1.58
N PRO A 74 3.52 -3.18 -2.10
CA PRO A 74 2.07 -2.98 -2.06
C PRO A 74 1.24 -4.09 -2.73
N ALA A 75 1.81 -4.82 -3.69
CA ALA A 75 1.15 -5.97 -4.32
C ALA A 75 0.86 -7.13 -3.35
N MET A 76 1.53 -7.17 -2.19
CA MET A 76 1.40 -8.20 -1.18
C MET A 76 0.62 -7.74 0.07
N VAL A 77 0.15 -6.50 0.13
CA VAL A 77 -0.61 -5.99 1.28
C VAL A 77 -1.97 -6.70 1.36
N PRO A 78 -2.28 -7.44 2.44
CA PRO A 78 -3.53 -8.17 2.54
C PRO A 78 -4.72 -7.26 2.79
N LYS A 79 -5.92 -7.79 2.57
CA LYS A 79 -7.17 -7.13 2.98
C LYS A 79 -7.18 -6.95 4.51
N ASN A 80 -7.83 -5.89 4.96
CA ASN A 80 -7.94 -5.48 6.36
C ASN A 80 -6.58 -5.21 7.05
N CYS A 81 -5.53 -4.94 6.28
CA CYS A 81 -4.24 -4.48 6.80
C CYS A 81 -4.21 -2.96 6.91
N VAL A 82 -3.61 -2.43 7.98
CA VAL A 82 -3.35 -1.00 8.15
C VAL A 82 -1.84 -0.74 8.13
N SER A 83 -1.43 0.42 7.63
CA SER A 83 -0.03 0.85 7.67
C SER A 83 0.29 1.51 9.02
N VAL A 84 1.50 1.29 9.51
CA VAL A 84 2.00 1.98 10.71
C VAL A 84 2.79 3.21 10.26
N GLY A 85 2.21 4.39 10.49
CA GLY A 85 2.86 5.67 10.24
C GLY A 85 3.64 6.18 11.45
N LYS A 86 4.72 6.93 11.22
CA LYS A 86 5.41 7.65 12.30
C LYS A 86 4.55 8.82 12.76
N LYS A 87 4.38 8.99 14.07
CA LYS A 87 3.62 10.11 14.67
C LYS A 87 4.08 11.48 14.17
N SER A 88 5.37 11.65 13.94
CA SER A 88 5.95 12.91 13.43
C SER A 88 5.53 13.26 12.00
N LEU A 89 5.14 12.26 11.20
CA LEU A 89 4.73 12.49 9.81
C LEU A 89 3.29 12.98 9.69
N LYS A 90 2.45 12.77 10.72
CA LYS A 90 1.01 13.15 10.73
C LYS A 90 0.73 14.59 10.29
N TRP A 91 1.66 15.50 10.53
CA TRP A 91 1.51 16.93 10.24
C TRP A 91 2.21 17.38 8.94
N ILE A 92 2.93 16.48 8.28
CA ILE A 92 3.60 16.78 7.02
C ILE A 92 2.59 16.58 5.89
N PRO A 93 2.24 17.62 5.11
CA PRO A 93 1.32 17.48 4.00
C PRO A 93 1.82 16.42 3.02
N PHE A 94 0.93 15.54 2.58
CA PHE A 94 1.18 14.38 1.70
C PHE A 94 1.94 13.19 2.31
N PHE A 95 2.43 13.29 3.54
CA PHE A 95 3.17 12.22 4.23
C PHE A 95 2.54 11.78 5.56
N GLY A 96 1.50 12.48 6.02
CA GLY A 96 0.77 12.26 7.27
C GLY A 96 -0.55 11.54 7.12
#